data_AF-A0A3B9BAS0-F1
#
_entry.id   AF-A0A3B9BAS0-F1
#
_cell.length_a   1.000
_cell.length_b   1.000
_cell.length_c   1.000
_cell.angle_alpha   90.00
_cell.angle_beta   90.00
_cell.angle_gamma   90.00
#
_symmetry.space_group_name_H-M   'P 1'
#
loop_
_entity.id
_entity.type
_entity.pdbx_description
1 polymer ?
#
loop_
_entity_poly.entity_id
_entity_poly.type
_entity_poly.pdbx_seq_one_letter_code
_entity_poly.pdbx_strand_id
1 'polypeptide(L)'
;MKHLFPSKESWPNEDHLIRLLDDESEVVKEALLKLFKEDSDNAQPFLYKVSKHNSLAAKHANAIQEQLGWTDGREIFLQFIQSQRYELESGWFLLDKTVFPTMDASVVSLTLDSLADRARELMVPPLEVKHQCAIINRVLFHENSFRGAGKNFENPNNSFIHKVLESRTGAPITLSLIYILVARRLGLELEPIGLPGRFMVGCFSE
;
A
#
# COMPACT_ATOMS: atom_id res chain seq x y z
N MET A 1 32.52 25.18 17.98
CA MET A 1 32.04 25.12 16.58
C MET A 1 30.64 24.53 16.59
N LYS A 2 29.60 25.37 16.55
CA LYS A 2 28.22 24.92 16.35
C LYS A 2 28.07 24.65 14.86
N HIS A 3 27.72 23.42 14.50
CA HIS A 3 27.42 23.04 13.13
C HIS A 3 26.23 23.86 12.61
N LEU A 4 26.48 24.70 11.60
CA LEU A 4 25.46 25.26 10.74
C LEU A 4 24.91 24.14 9.86
N PHE A 5 23.82 23.51 10.29
CA PHE A 5 22.87 22.92 9.36
C PHE A 5 21.83 24.01 9.07
N PRO A 6 21.52 24.34 7.81
CA PRO A 6 20.41 25.24 7.52
C PRO A 6 19.14 24.61 8.11
N SER A 7 18.45 25.35 8.97
CA SER A 7 17.12 24.97 9.45
C SER A 7 16.24 24.69 8.24
N LYS A 8 15.56 23.53 8.21
CA LYS A 8 14.47 23.26 7.25
C LYS A 8 13.59 24.51 7.22
N GLU A 9 13.45 25.16 6.08
CA GLU A 9 12.60 26.35 5.96
C GLU A 9 11.21 25.99 6.52
N SER A 10 10.67 26.81 7.42
CA SER A 10 9.37 26.52 8.01
C SER A 10 8.31 26.52 6.91
N TRP A 11 7.36 25.58 6.98
CA TRP A 11 6.25 25.51 6.05
C TRP A 11 5.61 26.90 5.80
N PRO A 12 5.41 27.31 4.53
CA PRO A 12 4.89 28.63 4.22
C PRO A 12 3.47 28.87 4.74
N ASN A 13 3.08 30.14 4.85
CA ASN A 13 1.72 30.51 5.24
C ASN A 13 0.67 30.01 4.23
N GLU A 14 -0.32 29.27 4.71
CA GLU A 14 -1.32 28.61 3.86
C GLU A 14 -2.21 29.58 3.07
N ASP A 15 -2.55 30.76 3.60
CA ASP A 15 -3.36 31.75 2.88
C ASP A 15 -2.60 32.30 1.66
N HIS A 16 -1.28 32.43 1.77
CA HIS A 16 -0.43 32.79 0.63
C HIS A 16 -0.35 31.65 -0.38
N LEU A 17 -0.19 30.41 0.08
CA LEU A 17 -0.19 29.24 -0.81
C LEU A 17 -1.50 29.10 -1.59
N ILE A 18 -2.65 29.36 -0.97
CA ILE A 18 -3.95 29.33 -1.65
C ILE A 18 -4.01 30.39 -2.77
N ARG A 19 -3.48 31.59 -2.54
CA ARG A 19 -3.40 32.63 -3.59
C ARG A 19 -2.47 32.24 -4.72
N LEU A 20 -1.33 31.62 -4.41
CA LEU A 20 -0.38 31.13 -5.41
C LEU A 20 -0.92 29.96 -6.22
N LEU A 21 -1.80 29.12 -5.63
CA LEU A 21 -2.48 28.06 -6.37
C LEU A 21 -3.34 28.62 -7.50
N ASP A 22 -3.93 29.81 -7.34
CA ASP A 22 -4.72 30.48 -8.38
C ASP A 22 -3.85 31.23 -9.42
N ASP A 23 -2.52 31.25 -9.27
CA ASP A 23 -1.61 31.94 -10.20
C ASP A 23 -1.42 31.15 -11.51
N GLU A 24 -1.58 31.83 -12.65
CA GLU A 24 -1.44 31.21 -13.97
C GLU A 24 0.01 31.08 -14.43
N SER A 25 0.97 31.71 -13.74
CA SER A 25 2.39 31.69 -14.08
C SER A 25 3.02 30.30 -13.94
N GLU A 26 3.60 29.81 -15.04
CA GLU A 26 4.31 28.51 -15.04
C GLU A 26 5.47 28.48 -14.03
N VAL A 27 6.16 29.61 -13.82
CA VAL A 27 7.23 29.71 -12.82
C VAL A 27 6.71 29.49 -11.40
N VAL A 28 5.51 29.98 -11.10
CA VAL A 28 4.87 29.79 -9.78
C VAL A 28 4.43 28.34 -9.62
N LYS A 29 3.81 27.75 -10.65
CA LYS A 29 3.41 26.33 -10.63
C LYS A 29 4.60 25.39 -10.41
N GLU A 30 5.71 25.61 -11.13
CA GLU A 30 6.95 24.84 -10.95
C GLU A 30 7.52 24.98 -9.54
N ALA A 31 7.52 26.19 -8.99
CA ALA A 31 7.97 26.43 -7.61
C ALA A 31 7.09 25.73 -6.57
N LEU A 32 5.76 25.76 -6.75
CA LEU A 32 4.82 25.04 -5.88
C LEU A 32 5.02 23.53 -5.97
N LEU A 33 5.15 22.97 -7.17
CA LEU A 33 5.41 21.54 -7.37
C LEU A 33 6.72 21.13 -6.68
N LYS A 34 7.77 21.93 -6.79
CA LYS A 34 9.05 21.67 -6.12
C LYS A 34 8.90 21.71 -4.60
N LEU A 35 8.28 22.76 -4.06
CA LEU A 35 8.01 22.90 -2.62
C LEU A 35 7.23 21.69 -2.07
N PHE A 36 6.15 21.32 -2.74
CA PHE A 36 5.30 20.21 -2.34
C PHE A 36 6.03 18.87 -2.40
N LYS A 37 6.86 18.66 -3.42
CA LYS A 37 7.70 17.46 -3.52
C LYS A 37 8.77 17.38 -2.43
N GLU A 38 9.34 18.52 -2.02
CA GLU A 38 10.39 18.59 -0.99
C GLU A 38 9.84 18.46 0.44
N ASP A 39 8.59 18.87 0.69
CA ASP A 39 7.95 18.79 2.01
C ASP A 39 6.54 18.17 1.94
N SER A 40 6.47 16.95 1.43
CA SER A 40 5.20 16.23 1.17
C SER A 40 4.35 16.01 2.42
N ASP A 41 4.97 15.86 3.60
CA ASP A 41 4.29 15.66 4.88
C ASP A 41 3.35 16.82 5.24
N ASN A 42 3.73 18.06 4.90
CA ASN A 42 2.89 19.25 5.11
C ASN A 42 2.02 19.56 3.89
N ALA A 43 2.53 19.29 2.68
CA ALA A 43 1.85 19.62 1.44
C ALA A 43 0.60 18.77 1.17
N GLN A 44 0.65 17.46 1.44
CA GLN A 44 -0.48 16.56 1.24
C GLN A 44 -1.74 16.97 2.04
N PRO A 45 -1.68 17.16 3.38
CA PRO A 45 -2.86 17.57 4.14
C PRO A 45 -3.35 18.96 3.74
N PHE A 46 -2.46 19.88 3.35
CA PHE A 46 -2.82 21.20 2.85
C PHE A 46 -3.60 21.11 1.52
N LEU A 47 -3.06 20.44 0.50
CA LEU A 47 -3.72 20.31 -0.81
C LEU A 47 -5.02 19.52 -0.70
N TYR A 48 -5.06 18.47 0.13
CA TYR A 48 -6.28 17.73 0.42
C TYR A 48 -7.35 18.67 0.99
N LYS A 49 -7.02 19.47 2.01
CA LYS A 49 -7.95 20.44 2.60
C LYS A 49 -8.48 21.43 1.56
N VAL A 50 -7.60 22.01 0.74
CA VAL A 50 -7.99 22.96 -0.32
C VAL A 50 -8.87 22.29 -1.37
N SER A 51 -8.57 21.05 -1.76
CA SER A 51 -9.29 20.31 -2.80
C SER A 51 -10.75 20.00 -2.50
N LYS A 52 -11.16 20.04 -1.23
CA LYS A 52 -12.55 19.77 -0.81
C LYS A 52 -13.49 20.97 -0.95
N HIS A 53 -12.97 22.14 -1.32
CA HIS A 53 -13.77 23.34 -1.58
C HIS A 53 -14.17 23.45 -3.05
N ASN A 54 -15.18 24.26 -3.37
CA ASN A 54 -15.61 24.53 -4.74
C ASN A 54 -14.99 25.84 -5.26
N SER A 55 -13.68 25.85 -5.51
CA SER A 55 -12.91 27.02 -5.97
C SER A 55 -11.95 26.67 -7.11
N LEU A 56 -11.38 27.68 -7.79
CA LEU A 56 -10.33 27.47 -8.78
C LEU A 56 -9.09 26.84 -8.13
N ALA A 57 -8.69 27.34 -6.96
CA ALA A 57 -7.61 26.77 -6.16
C ALA A 57 -7.84 25.28 -5.84
N ALA A 58 -9.08 24.86 -5.62
CA ALA A 58 -9.40 23.44 -5.41
C ALA A 58 -9.16 22.60 -6.67
N LYS A 59 -9.47 23.12 -7.87
CA LYS A 59 -9.15 22.44 -9.15
C LYS A 59 -7.64 22.33 -9.34
N HIS A 60 -6.90 23.41 -9.08
CA HIS A 60 -5.43 23.40 -9.18
C HIS A 60 -4.79 22.50 -8.13
N ALA A 61 -5.31 22.47 -6.90
CA ALA A 61 -4.86 21.53 -5.87
C ALA A 61 -5.10 20.07 -6.27
N ASN A 62 -6.23 19.74 -6.91
CA ASN A 62 -6.48 18.40 -7.45
C ASN A 62 -5.51 18.05 -8.59
N ALA A 63 -5.29 18.97 -9.54
CA ALA A 63 -4.36 18.74 -10.65
C ALA A 63 -2.91 18.53 -10.18
N ILE A 64 -2.47 19.31 -9.19
CA ILE A 64 -1.15 19.17 -8.57
C ILE A 64 -1.05 17.83 -7.84
N GLN A 65 -2.07 17.46 -7.06
CA GLN A 65 -2.11 16.15 -6.40
C GLN A 65 -2.01 15.01 -7.42
N GLU A 66 -2.74 15.08 -8.53
CA GLU A 66 -2.67 14.09 -9.61
C GLU A 66 -1.26 14.04 -10.25
N GLN A 67 -0.68 15.19 -10.56
CA GLN A 67 0.66 15.29 -11.13
C GLN A 67 1.75 14.76 -10.19
N LEU A 68 1.57 14.94 -8.88
CA LEU A 68 2.46 14.41 -7.84
C LEU A 68 2.16 12.95 -7.48
N GLY A 69 1.12 12.34 -8.05
CA GLY A 69 0.66 10.99 -7.73
C GLY A 69 0.01 10.86 -6.36
N TRP A 70 -0.36 11.98 -5.73
CA TRP A 70 -1.08 12.07 -4.47
C TRP A 70 -2.58 11.96 -4.68
N THR A 71 -3.00 10.90 -5.37
CA THR A 71 -4.42 10.54 -5.47
C THR A 71 -5.01 10.29 -4.08
N ASP A 72 -6.25 10.73 -3.86
CA ASP A 72 -7.01 10.43 -2.64
C ASP A 72 -7.31 8.92 -2.58
N GLY A 73 -6.37 8.16 -2.00
CA GLY A 73 -6.45 6.71 -1.90
C GLY A 73 -7.72 6.24 -1.18
N ARG A 74 -8.24 7.06 -0.25
CA ARG A 74 -9.51 6.77 0.44
C ARG A 74 -10.69 6.86 -0.52
N GLU A 75 -10.79 7.92 -1.32
CA GLU A 75 -11.87 8.07 -2.30
C GLU A 75 -11.84 6.94 -3.34
N ILE A 76 -10.65 6.61 -3.85
CA ILE A 76 -10.48 5.50 -4.80
C ILE A 76 -10.88 4.16 -4.15
N PHE A 77 -10.48 3.92 -2.90
CA PHE A 77 -10.86 2.71 -2.19
C PHE A 77 -12.37 2.63 -1.94
N LEU A 78 -13.03 3.75 -1.62
CA LEU A 78 -14.49 3.81 -1.49
C LEU A 78 -15.20 3.51 -2.81
N GLN A 79 -14.72 4.08 -3.92
CA GLN A 79 -15.25 3.79 -5.26
C GLN A 79 -15.05 2.32 -5.63
N PHE A 80 -13.90 1.73 -5.30
CA PHE A 80 -13.64 0.31 -5.49
C PHE A 80 -14.64 -0.55 -4.71
N ILE A 81 -14.89 -0.25 -3.43
CA ILE A 81 -15.90 -0.96 -2.62
C ILE A 81 -17.30 -0.81 -3.26
N GLN A 82 -17.68 0.40 -3.65
CA GLN A 82 -19.00 0.66 -4.25
C GLN A 82 -19.19 0.00 -5.62
N SER A 83 -18.11 -0.26 -6.37
CA SER A 83 -18.16 -0.90 -7.68
C SER A 83 -18.67 -2.34 -7.65
N GLN A 84 -18.59 -3.01 -6.49
CA GLN A 84 -18.88 -4.43 -6.30
C GLN A 84 -18.07 -5.38 -7.21
N ARG A 85 -16.98 -4.89 -7.81
CA ARG A 85 -16.05 -5.67 -8.67
C ARG A 85 -14.76 -5.91 -7.91
N TYR A 86 -14.78 -6.89 -7.02
CA TYR A 86 -13.68 -7.13 -6.09
C TYR A 86 -12.61 -8.02 -6.72
N GLU A 87 -11.40 -7.48 -6.83
CA GLU A 87 -10.17 -8.24 -7.02
C GLU A 87 -9.32 -8.06 -5.75
N LEU A 88 -8.87 -9.18 -5.16
CA LEU A 88 -8.31 -9.21 -3.81
C LEU A 88 -6.99 -8.43 -3.70
N GLU A 89 -6.08 -8.60 -4.65
CA GLU A 89 -4.77 -7.95 -4.62
C GLU A 89 -4.90 -6.43 -4.80
N SER A 90 -5.65 -6.01 -5.82
CA SER A 90 -5.97 -4.61 -6.10
C SER A 90 -6.69 -3.94 -4.93
N GLY A 91 -7.67 -4.63 -4.34
CA GLY A 91 -8.41 -4.12 -3.19
C GLY A 91 -7.51 -3.88 -1.98
N TRP A 92 -6.56 -4.77 -1.71
CA TRP A 92 -5.60 -4.59 -0.62
C TRP A 92 -4.57 -3.49 -0.91
N PHE A 93 -4.14 -3.33 -2.16
CA PHE A 93 -3.26 -2.21 -2.53
C PHE A 93 -3.94 -0.86 -2.36
N LEU A 94 -5.22 -0.77 -2.69
CA LEU A 94 -6.02 0.42 -2.45
C LEU A 94 -6.18 0.70 -0.95
N LEU A 95 -6.38 -0.34 -0.13
CA LEU A 95 -6.39 -0.22 1.33
C LEU A 95 -5.06 0.36 1.84
N ASP A 96 -3.92 -0.20 1.41
CA ASP A 96 -2.59 0.31 1.77
C ASP A 96 -2.40 1.78 1.34
N LYS A 97 -2.85 2.15 0.13
CA LYS A 97 -2.78 3.52 -0.39
C LYS A 97 -3.66 4.52 0.35
N THR A 98 -4.63 4.08 1.16
CA THR A 98 -5.38 5.01 2.04
C THR A 98 -4.51 5.65 3.11
N VAL A 99 -3.43 4.98 3.52
CA VAL A 99 -2.48 5.46 4.54
C VAL A 99 -1.11 5.77 3.92
N PHE A 100 -0.71 5.07 2.86
CA PHE A 100 0.56 5.24 2.17
C PHE A 100 0.35 5.54 0.68
N PRO A 101 -0.01 6.79 0.30
CA PRO A 101 -0.33 7.14 -1.09
C PRO A 101 0.79 6.82 -2.09
N THR A 102 2.04 6.91 -1.64
CA THR A 102 3.24 6.69 -2.45
C THR A 102 3.69 5.22 -2.50
N MET A 103 2.93 4.29 -1.91
CA MET A 103 3.23 2.86 -1.96
C MET A 103 3.21 2.37 -3.42
N ASP A 104 4.29 1.68 -3.82
CA ASP A 104 4.43 1.10 -5.16
C ASP A 104 3.89 -0.35 -5.19
N ALA A 105 2.70 -0.49 -5.76
CA ALA A 105 2.05 -1.78 -5.96
C ALA A 105 2.90 -2.76 -6.78
N SER A 106 3.71 -2.25 -7.71
CA SER A 106 4.56 -3.07 -8.58
C SER A 106 5.64 -3.79 -7.78
N VAL A 107 6.23 -3.11 -6.78
CA VAL A 107 7.22 -3.71 -5.88
C VAL A 107 6.60 -4.84 -5.05
N VAL A 108 5.37 -4.63 -4.57
CA VAL A 108 4.61 -5.63 -3.83
C VAL A 108 4.32 -6.86 -4.69
N SER A 109 3.77 -6.67 -5.89
CA SER A 109 3.46 -7.76 -6.82
C SER A 109 4.71 -8.53 -7.23
N LEU A 110 5.82 -7.86 -7.57
CA LEU A 110 7.09 -8.51 -7.90
C LEU A 110 7.66 -9.33 -6.74
N THR A 111 7.47 -8.85 -5.50
CA THR A 111 7.88 -9.61 -4.30
C THR A 111 7.03 -10.87 -4.14
N LEU A 112 5.72 -10.79 -4.36
CA LEU A 112 4.83 -11.96 -4.33
C LEU A 112 5.15 -12.94 -5.47
N ASP A 113 5.47 -12.44 -6.65
CA ASP A 113 5.90 -13.25 -7.80
C ASP A 113 7.18 -14.01 -7.46
N SER A 114 8.18 -13.34 -6.87
CA SER A 114 9.42 -13.99 -6.44
C SER A 114 9.19 -15.09 -5.40
N LEU A 115 8.27 -14.90 -4.45
CA LEU A 115 7.89 -15.93 -3.48
C LEU A 115 7.22 -17.13 -4.17
N ALA A 116 6.34 -16.87 -5.15
CA ALA A 116 5.70 -17.91 -5.93
C ALA A 116 6.69 -18.65 -6.84
N ASP A 117 7.61 -17.94 -7.50
CA ASP A 117 8.68 -18.53 -8.32
C ASP A 117 9.55 -19.46 -7.49
N ARG A 118 9.94 -19.02 -6.28
CA ARG A 118 10.71 -19.85 -5.35
C ARG A 118 9.94 -21.11 -4.94
N ALA A 119 8.63 -21.02 -4.71
CA ALA A 119 7.81 -22.19 -4.43
C ALA A 119 7.71 -23.11 -5.66
N ARG A 120 7.57 -22.54 -6.86
CA ARG A 120 7.48 -23.29 -8.12
C ARG A 120 8.76 -24.09 -8.42
N GLU A 121 9.94 -23.54 -8.11
CA GLU A 121 11.22 -24.26 -8.22
C GLU A 121 11.28 -25.54 -7.37
N LEU A 122 10.55 -25.55 -6.24
CA LEU A 122 10.49 -26.69 -5.32
C LEU A 122 9.38 -27.68 -5.66
N MET A 123 8.49 -27.34 -6.60
CA MET A 123 7.39 -28.19 -7.04
C MET A 123 7.82 -29.08 -8.21
N VAL A 124 7.80 -30.40 -8.00
CA VAL A 124 8.01 -31.40 -9.05
C VAL A 124 6.67 -32.11 -9.33
N PRO A 125 5.92 -31.72 -10.39
CA PRO A 125 4.62 -32.34 -10.69
C PRO A 125 4.73 -33.83 -11.06
N PRO A 126 3.67 -34.64 -10.84
CA PRO A 126 2.41 -34.27 -10.18
C PRO A 126 2.58 -34.19 -8.65
N LEU A 127 1.93 -33.21 -8.03
CA LEU A 127 1.92 -33.01 -6.57
C LEU A 127 0.49 -32.88 -6.07
N GLU A 128 0.15 -33.65 -5.05
CA GLU A 128 -1.08 -33.43 -4.29
C GLU A 128 -1.10 -32.03 -3.69
N VAL A 129 -2.28 -31.44 -3.56
CA VAL A 129 -2.46 -30.07 -3.06
C VAL A 129 -1.86 -29.89 -1.67
N LYS A 130 -1.96 -30.89 -0.80
CA LYS A 130 -1.34 -30.88 0.53
C LYS A 130 0.18 -30.66 0.45
N HIS A 131 0.86 -31.30 -0.50
CA HIS A 131 2.30 -31.12 -0.70
C HIS A 131 2.62 -29.74 -1.28
N GLN A 132 1.76 -29.21 -2.15
CA GLN A 132 1.90 -27.84 -2.66
C GLN A 132 1.81 -26.81 -1.51
N CYS A 133 0.82 -26.94 -0.62
CA CYS A 133 0.69 -26.12 0.59
C CYS A 133 1.91 -26.26 1.51
N ALA A 134 2.46 -27.46 1.68
CA ALA A 134 3.67 -27.67 2.47
C ALA A 134 4.89 -26.94 1.88
N ILE A 135 5.00 -26.88 0.55
CA ILE A 135 6.05 -26.12 -0.14
C ILE A 135 5.85 -24.62 0.07
N ILE A 136 4.63 -24.10 -0.05
CA ILE A 136 4.33 -22.69 0.23
C ILE A 136 4.69 -22.36 1.70
N ASN A 137 4.33 -23.23 2.65
CA ASN A 137 4.69 -23.07 4.06
C ASN A 137 6.22 -22.98 4.24
N ARG A 138 6.97 -23.87 3.57
CA ARG A 138 8.43 -23.85 3.57
C ARG A 138 8.97 -22.51 3.09
N VAL A 139 8.53 -22.04 1.92
CA VAL A 139 9.03 -20.79 1.35
C VAL A 139 8.70 -19.60 2.24
N LEU A 140 7.45 -19.47 2.68
CA LEU A 140 7.02 -18.31 3.46
C LEU A 140 7.57 -18.33 4.89
N PHE A 141 7.32 -19.40 5.63
CA PHE A 141 7.56 -19.40 7.08
C PHE A 141 8.95 -19.88 7.48
N HIS A 142 9.59 -20.72 6.66
CA HIS A 142 10.92 -21.25 6.96
C HIS A 142 12.02 -20.49 6.21
N GLU A 143 11.93 -20.36 4.88
CA GLU A 143 12.99 -19.68 4.09
C GLU A 143 12.90 -18.15 4.24
N ASN A 144 11.70 -17.58 4.23
CA ASN A 144 11.49 -16.13 4.32
C ASN A 144 11.13 -15.62 5.72
N SER A 145 11.03 -16.53 6.70
CA SER A 145 10.81 -16.19 8.13
C SER A 145 9.58 -15.32 8.41
N PHE A 146 8.53 -15.42 7.59
CA PHE A 146 7.26 -14.75 7.89
C PHE A 146 6.71 -15.25 9.23
N ARG A 147 6.22 -14.35 10.07
CA ARG A 147 5.68 -14.68 11.39
C ARG A 147 4.59 -13.74 11.86
N GLY A 148 3.75 -14.23 12.78
CA GLY A 148 2.72 -13.42 13.42
C GLY A 148 3.31 -12.33 14.31
N ALA A 149 2.64 -11.18 14.38
CA ALA A 149 3.04 -10.03 15.23
C ALA A 149 3.03 -10.30 16.75
N GLY A 150 2.40 -11.39 17.20
CA GLY A 150 2.36 -11.78 18.61
C GLY A 150 1.79 -10.67 19.49
N LYS A 151 2.58 -10.20 20.47
CA LYS A 151 2.18 -9.12 21.39
C LYS A 151 2.10 -7.73 20.74
N ASN A 152 2.65 -7.56 19.53
CA ASN A 152 2.64 -6.28 18.81
C ASN A 152 1.42 -6.14 17.88
N PHE A 153 0.30 -6.79 18.19
CA PHE A 153 -0.88 -6.81 17.31
C PHE A 153 -1.50 -5.42 17.09
N GLU A 154 -1.36 -4.51 18.06
CA GLU A 154 -1.86 -3.14 17.98
C GLU A 154 -1.10 -2.26 16.97
N ASN A 155 0.06 -2.70 16.48
CA ASN A 155 0.80 -1.93 15.49
C ASN A 155 0.11 -2.04 14.11
N PRO A 156 -0.43 -0.93 13.58
CA PRO A 156 -1.19 -0.95 12.31
C PRO A 156 -0.34 -1.38 11.11
N ASN A 157 0.99 -1.24 11.19
CA ASN A 157 1.90 -1.69 10.14
C ASN A 157 1.83 -3.20 9.88
N ASN A 158 1.31 -3.99 10.83
CA ASN A 158 1.10 -5.42 10.63
C ASN A 158 -0.10 -5.75 9.71
N SER A 159 -0.91 -4.75 9.35
CA SER A 159 -2.10 -4.90 8.49
C SER A 159 -1.83 -4.58 7.02
N PHE A 160 -0.80 -3.77 6.74
CA PHE A 160 -0.47 -3.31 5.39
C PHE A 160 0.50 -4.26 4.70
N ILE A 161 0.14 -4.74 3.50
CA ILE A 161 0.90 -5.81 2.84
C ILE A 161 2.34 -5.40 2.55
N HIS A 162 2.59 -4.17 2.09
CA HIS A 162 3.96 -3.70 1.80
C HIS A 162 4.84 -3.70 3.07
N LYS A 163 4.29 -3.29 4.22
CA LYS A 163 5.00 -3.32 5.51
C LYS A 163 5.23 -4.74 6.02
N VAL A 164 4.30 -5.65 5.79
CA VAL A 164 4.48 -7.06 6.20
C VAL A 164 5.53 -7.75 5.31
N LEU A 165 5.57 -7.46 4.00
CA LEU A 165 6.63 -7.96 3.11
C LEU A 165 8.02 -7.42 3.48
N GLU A 166 8.12 -6.16 3.91
CA GLU A 166 9.37 -5.56 4.42
C GLU A 166 9.81 -6.19 5.75
N SER A 167 8.91 -6.23 6.74
CA SER A 167 9.24 -6.64 8.12
C SER A 167 9.19 -8.14 8.38
N ARG A 168 8.59 -8.90 7.45
CA ARG A 168 8.25 -10.32 7.58
C ARG A 168 7.39 -10.63 8.82
N THR A 169 6.74 -9.61 9.38
CA THR A 169 5.92 -9.73 10.59
C THR A 169 4.55 -9.11 10.32
N GLY A 170 3.46 -9.84 10.57
CA GLY A 170 2.13 -9.37 10.20
C GLY A 170 0.99 -9.93 11.05
N ALA A 171 -0.20 -9.35 10.86
CA ALA A 171 -1.44 -9.86 11.43
C ALA A 171 -1.84 -11.17 10.75
N PRO A 172 -2.58 -12.07 11.42
CA PRO A 172 -3.02 -13.33 10.82
C PRO A 172 -3.75 -13.15 9.48
N ILE A 173 -4.57 -12.11 9.34
CA ILE A 173 -5.29 -11.82 8.10
C ILE A 173 -4.35 -11.44 6.95
N THR A 174 -3.35 -10.59 7.20
CA THR A 174 -2.38 -10.16 6.18
C THR A 174 -1.42 -11.27 5.78
N LEU A 175 -1.00 -12.11 6.72
CA LEU A 175 -0.21 -13.30 6.41
C LEU A 175 -1.01 -14.30 5.58
N SER A 176 -2.31 -14.46 5.89
CA SER A 176 -3.22 -15.30 5.11
C SER A 176 -3.43 -14.75 3.70
N LEU A 177 -3.55 -13.43 3.55
CA LEU A 177 -3.58 -12.77 2.24
C LEU A 177 -2.33 -13.09 1.43
N ILE A 178 -1.13 -12.88 1.99
CA ILE A 178 0.14 -13.19 1.30
C ILE A 178 0.15 -14.66 0.86
N TYR A 179 -0.30 -15.56 1.74
CA TYR A 179 -0.40 -16.98 1.44
C TYR A 179 -1.32 -17.26 0.24
N ILE A 180 -2.53 -16.70 0.24
CA ILE A 180 -3.51 -16.85 -0.85
C ILE A 180 -2.97 -16.26 -2.15
N LEU A 181 -2.36 -15.08 -2.12
CA LEU A 181 -1.82 -14.41 -3.30
C LEU A 181 -0.66 -15.18 -3.94
N VAL A 182 0.19 -15.81 -3.12
CA VAL A 182 1.24 -16.73 -3.60
C VAL A 182 0.64 -18.02 -4.16
N ALA A 183 -0.35 -18.61 -3.47
CA ALA A 183 -1.04 -19.81 -3.96
C ALA A 183 -1.71 -19.58 -5.33
N ARG A 184 -2.39 -18.45 -5.52
CA ARG A 184 -3.01 -18.07 -6.81
C ARG A 184 -2.01 -17.98 -7.95
N ARG A 185 -0.81 -17.44 -7.71
CA ARG A 185 0.30 -17.39 -8.69
C ARG A 185 0.84 -18.78 -9.05
N LEU A 186 0.58 -19.78 -8.21
CA LEU A 186 0.91 -21.18 -8.45
C LEU A 186 -0.26 -21.95 -9.08
N GLY A 187 -1.39 -21.29 -9.37
CA GLY A 187 -2.61 -21.93 -9.88
C GLY A 187 -3.39 -22.71 -8.82
N LEU A 188 -3.12 -22.46 -7.53
CA LEU A 188 -3.81 -23.11 -6.42
C LEU A 188 -4.90 -22.19 -5.86
N GLU A 189 -6.14 -22.69 -5.85
CA GLU A 189 -7.28 -21.99 -5.28
C GLU A 189 -7.44 -22.32 -3.80
N LEU A 190 -7.28 -21.31 -2.96
CA LEU A 190 -7.46 -21.39 -1.51
C LEU A 190 -8.45 -20.32 -1.05
N GLU A 191 -9.24 -20.67 -0.06
CA GLU A 191 -10.37 -19.87 0.40
C GLU A 191 -10.07 -19.17 1.73
N PRO A 192 -10.35 -17.87 1.87
CA PRO A 192 -10.29 -17.19 3.17
C PRO A 192 -11.45 -17.62 4.07
N ILE A 193 -11.16 -18.00 5.31
CA ILE A 193 -12.16 -18.38 6.32
C ILE A 193 -12.08 -17.42 7.51
N GLY A 194 -13.10 -16.59 7.65
CA GLY A 194 -13.29 -15.75 8.83
C GLY A 194 -13.89 -16.55 9.99
N LEU A 195 -13.25 -16.52 11.15
CA LEU A 195 -13.76 -17.07 12.40
C LEU A 195 -13.77 -15.98 13.48
N PRO A 196 -14.59 -16.09 14.54
CA PRO A 196 -14.54 -15.14 15.66
C PRO A 196 -13.13 -15.04 16.24
N GLY A 197 -12.50 -13.86 16.09
CA GLY A 197 -11.14 -13.58 16.55
C GLY A 197 -10.02 -14.32 15.81
N ARG A 198 -10.29 -14.98 14.68
CA ARG A 198 -9.29 -15.74 13.91
C ARG A 198 -9.54 -15.63 12.40
N PHE A 199 -8.50 -15.88 11.63
CA PHE A 199 -8.57 -15.98 10.18
C PHE A 199 -7.75 -17.19 9.74
N MET A 200 -8.28 -17.97 8.80
CA MET A 200 -7.63 -19.18 8.30
C MET A 200 -7.69 -19.22 6.78
N VAL A 201 -6.86 -20.05 6.19
CA VAL A 201 -6.87 -20.37 4.77
C VAL A 201 -7.30 -21.82 4.62
N GLY A 202 -8.40 -22.04 3.92
CA GLY A 202 -8.95 -23.36 3.63
C GLY A 202 -8.51 -23.87 2.27
N CYS A 203 -8.20 -25.16 2.19
CA CYS A 203 -8.06 -25.88 0.94
C CYS A 203 -9.21 -26.89 0.87
N PHE A 204 -10.07 -26.77 -0.14
CA PHE A 204 -11.25 -27.62 -0.33
C PHE A 204 -11.18 -28.50 -1.58
N SER A 205 -10.09 -28.41 -2.33
CA SER A 205 -9.80 -29.33 -3.42
C SER A 205 -9.46 -30.71 -2.87
N GLU A 206 -10.09 -31.75 -3.45
CA GLU A 206 -9.81 -33.16 -3.17
C GLU A 206 -8.44 -33.61 -3.68
#